data_AF-E9BBD1-F1
#
_entry.id   AF-E9BBD1-F1
#
_cell.length_a   1.000
_cell.length_b   1.000
_cell.length_c   1.000
_cell.angle_alpha   90.00
_cell.angle_beta   90.00
_cell.angle_gamma   90.00
#
_symmetry.space_group_name_H-M   'P 1'
#
loop_
_entity.id
_entity.type
_entity.pdbx_description
1 polymer ?
#
loop_
_entity_poly.entity_id
_entity_poly.type
_entity_poly.pdbx_seq_one_letter_code
_entity_poly.pdbx_strand_id
1 'polypeptide(L)'
;MGRGYSASRSKSGRPTLRMKRSRSMSLHALKKNMDAHEAAKAANGGSAEASSLSSAATTEVPRKTLKVVRQRRAPSSLLSSSSPATASSTPAAAKVAMKGAATKVKSADGRGRTATSSPGPRSQSAAFRRNLEDLERQFDAAMEASEDEDETVMNTTTMTKYKECGRVVDAVLDQLAAACVPGANTKVLCDTGDEEIASRLKGLFVKTKGADGKRLARGISYPTNVSVNEMLCNDSPYRVEDGAILKDGDVVKLHVGCHLDGYPVSAARTVVVTTRAASAVTEGDEEEAQRRRSSTAATLSSRSAVGNTIEAARVALLAMMHALRPGTLNADITDVIAAVGQHYGVQAVEGVLSNRSKRWVPDGIDCIIARRVTSEDPHQDVADCEVGEHQVWCLDVAFTNNHNYRITLSEKPVTLFRRTPADFNADARVTQANETLQEITDTHFCFPFHFKSLANPLKGKLGIHVLEKKGMVDKLPPLRTKHGYVTARFSATVAVTAKRVTVLCGAPPTAPVATPPAMRPTVSEDTLAAEVLALLRRPYEFADVRAAVTAKGARDQSSPSAKRMRVEALENEE
;
A
#
# COMPACT_ATOMS: atom_id res chain seq x y z
N MET A 1 11.12 -18.36 -0.81
CA MET A 1 9.83 -18.05 -1.46
C MET A 1 9.04 -17.14 -0.54
N GLY A 2 8.61 -15.96 -0.99
CA GLY A 2 7.79 -15.03 -0.21
C GLY A 2 7.07 -14.10 -1.16
N ARG A 3 5.73 -14.14 -1.17
CA ARG A 3 4.83 -13.36 -2.04
C ARG A 3 3.48 -13.18 -1.32
N GLY A 4 3.49 -12.42 -0.24
CA GLY A 4 2.30 -12.11 0.58
C GLY A 4 1.58 -10.86 0.12
N TYR A 5 2.23 -9.69 0.21
CA TYR A 5 1.60 -8.39 -0.05
C TYR A 5 2.04 -7.66 -1.33
N SER A 6 3.31 -7.73 -1.75
CA SER A 6 3.81 -7.05 -2.97
C SER A 6 3.66 -7.90 -4.26
N ALA A 7 2.66 -8.78 -4.34
CA ALA A 7 2.57 -9.83 -5.37
C ALA A 7 1.44 -9.69 -6.40
N SER A 8 0.65 -8.62 -6.36
CA SER A 8 -0.08 -8.17 -7.55
C SER A 8 0.93 -7.64 -8.58
N ARG A 9 1.55 -8.57 -9.30
CA ARG A 9 2.29 -8.24 -10.51
C ARG A 9 1.27 -7.79 -11.55
N SER A 10 1.09 -6.48 -11.64
CA SER A 10 0.66 -5.81 -12.87
C SER A 10 1.35 -6.46 -14.06
N LYS A 11 0.61 -7.29 -14.80
CA LYS A 11 0.95 -7.70 -16.17
C LYS A 11 0.64 -6.58 -17.17
N SER A 12 -0.01 -5.49 -16.75
CA SER A 12 -0.04 -4.25 -17.51
C SER A 12 1.38 -3.72 -17.69
N GLY A 13 1.70 -3.17 -18.87
CA GLY A 13 3.03 -2.68 -19.22
C GLY A 13 3.46 -1.39 -18.50
N ARG A 14 2.89 -1.07 -17.32
CA ARG A 14 3.16 0.16 -16.58
C ARG A 14 4.64 0.22 -16.13
N PRO A 15 5.38 1.32 -16.41
CA PRO A 15 6.79 1.44 -16.05
C PRO A 15 7.06 1.34 -14.55
N THR A 16 8.16 0.67 -14.18
CA THR A 16 8.61 0.58 -12.77
C THR A 16 9.04 1.95 -12.23
N LEU A 17 9.09 2.10 -10.89
CA LEU A 17 9.40 3.40 -10.26
C LEU A 17 10.78 3.95 -10.66
N ARG A 18 11.77 3.08 -10.90
CA ARG A 18 13.07 3.45 -11.50
C ARG A 18 12.92 3.99 -12.93
N MET A 19 12.05 3.40 -13.74
CA MET A 19 11.75 3.90 -15.09
C MET A 19 10.94 5.21 -15.06
N LYS A 20 10.05 5.40 -14.09
CA LYS A 20 9.34 6.67 -13.87
C LYS A 20 10.32 7.78 -13.49
N ARG A 21 11.12 7.61 -12.42
CA ARG A 21 12.12 8.61 -11.97
C ARG A 21 13.21 8.87 -13.02
N SER A 22 13.60 7.88 -13.85
CA SER A 22 14.53 8.16 -14.97
C SER A 22 13.86 8.91 -16.14
N ARG A 23 12.57 8.66 -16.41
CA ARG A 23 11.82 9.37 -17.46
C ARG A 23 11.49 10.80 -17.05
N SER A 24 11.09 11.07 -15.81
CA SER A 24 10.82 12.44 -15.33
C SER A 24 12.08 13.32 -15.34
N MET A 25 13.21 12.80 -14.84
CA MET A 25 14.50 13.51 -14.93
C MET A 25 14.93 13.78 -16.38
N SER A 26 14.70 12.82 -17.29
CA SER A 26 14.96 12.99 -18.72
C SER A 26 14.04 14.05 -19.35
N LEU A 27 12.75 14.07 -19.00
CA LEU A 27 11.76 15.04 -19.49
C LEU A 27 12.03 16.44 -18.96
N HIS A 28 12.40 16.61 -17.69
CA HIS A 28 12.75 17.92 -17.14
C HIS A 28 14.01 18.50 -17.81
N ALA A 29 15.01 17.66 -18.09
CA ALA A 29 16.17 18.06 -18.88
C ALA A 29 15.80 18.41 -20.34
N LEU A 30 14.86 17.67 -20.94
CA LEU A 30 14.36 17.93 -22.30
C LEU A 30 13.58 19.24 -22.39
N LYS A 31 12.65 19.49 -21.46
CA LYS A 31 11.87 20.72 -21.37
C LYS A 31 12.79 21.93 -21.19
N LYS A 32 13.70 21.88 -20.21
CA LYS A 32 14.70 22.95 -20.01
C LYS A 32 15.57 23.22 -21.26
N ASN A 33 15.88 22.20 -22.06
CA ASN A 33 16.60 22.36 -23.32
C ASN A 33 15.72 22.91 -24.46
N MET A 34 14.43 22.58 -24.48
CA MET A 34 13.46 23.15 -25.43
C MET A 34 13.19 24.62 -25.10
N ASP A 35 12.89 24.95 -23.84
CA ASP A 35 12.67 26.32 -23.36
C ASP A 35 13.89 27.21 -23.68
N ALA A 36 15.11 26.70 -23.46
CA ALA A 36 16.34 27.40 -23.82
C ALA A 36 16.53 27.57 -25.34
N HIS A 37 16.11 26.60 -26.15
CA HIS A 37 16.15 26.69 -27.61
C HIS A 37 15.10 27.66 -28.16
N GLU A 38 13.91 27.75 -27.56
CA GLU A 38 12.90 28.72 -27.94
C GLU A 38 13.27 30.14 -27.50
N ALA A 39 13.86 30.31 -26.30
CA ALA A 39 14.45 31.58 -25.87
C ALA A 39 15.58 32.05 -26.82
N ALA A 40 16.50 31.15 -27.20
CA ALA A 40 17.55 31.47 -28.18
C ALA A 40 17.00 31.81 -29.57
N LYS A 41 15.91 31.15 -30.00
CA LYS A 41 15.23 31.44 -31.26
C LYS A 41 14.48 32.78 -31.23
N ALA A 42 13.93 33.17 -30.09
CA ALA A 42 13.32 34.49 -29.89
C ALA A 42 14.39 35.60 -29.90
N ALA A 43 15.52 35.38 -29.23
CA ALA A 43 16.64 36.34 -29.19
C ALA A 43 17.22 36.64 -30.57
N ASN A 44 17.35 35.62 -31.44
CA ASN A 44 17.82 35.78 -32.82
C ASN A 44 16.73 36.26 -33.82
N GLY A 45 15.56 36.69 -33.34
CA GLY A 45 14.44 37.13 -34.18
C GLY A 45 14.43 38.63 -34.55
N GLY A 46 15.30 39.44 -33.96
CA GLY A 46 15.28 40.91 -34.08
C GLY A 46 16.41 41.50 -34.92
N SER A 47 16.05 42.39 -35.86
CA SER A 47 16.89 43.39 -36.56
C SER A 47 18.26 42.95 -37.10
N ALA A 48 18.39 42.90 -38.42
CA ALA A 48 19.68 42.98 -39.10
C ALA A 48 19.93 44.40 -39.60
N GLU A 49 20.98 45.06 -39.12
CA GLU A 49 21.58 46.21 -39.79
C GLU A 49 23.09 46.25 -39.49
N ALA A 50 23.87 46.96 -40.31
CA ALA A 50 25.32 46.71 -40.43
C ALA A 50 26.20 47.85 -39.93
N SER A 51 27.30 47.51 -39.26
CA SER A 51 28.59 48.18 -39.40
C SER A 51 29.71 47.36 -38.76
N SER A 52 30.94 47.58 -39.23
CA SER A 52 32.16 46.99 -38.68
C SER A 52 32.93 48.04 -37.88
N LEU A 53 33.60 47.62 -36.80
CA LEU A 53 35.01 47.94 -36.53
C LEU A 53 35.52 47.24 -35.25
N SER A 54 36.81 47.40 -34.99
CA SER A 54 37.62 46.61 -34.04
C SER A 54 37.79 47.23 -32.66
N SER A 55 37.98 46.39 -31.64
CA SER A 55 39.16 46.46 -30.76
C SER A 55 39.25 45.19 -29.89
N ALA A 56 40.40 44.98 -29.24
CA ALA A 56 40.69 43.78 -28.45
C ALA A 56 41.16 44.15 -27.04
N ALA A 57 40.82 43.31 -26.05
CA ALA A 57 41.45 43.27 -24.74
C ALA A 57 41.43 41.83 -24.21
N THR A 58 42.52 41.40 -23.58
CA THR A 58 42.71 40.03 -23.07
C THR A 58 42.62 39.97 -21.55
N THR A 59 42.14 38.84 -21.01
CA THR A 59 42.54 38.36 -19.67
C THR A 59 42.28 36.85 -19.57
N GLU A 60 43.00 36.16 -18.67
CA GLU A 60 43.32 34.74 -18.82
C GLU A 60 42.88 33.83 -17.66
N VAL A 61 42.45 32.60 -17.99
CA VAL A 61 42.87 31.31 -17.36
C VAL A 61 42.36 31.03 -15.91
N PRO A 62 42.26 29.76 -15.43
CA PRO A 62 42.62 28.48 -16.05
C PRO A 62 41.47 27.48 -16.30
N ARG A 63 41.72 26.55 -17.22
CA ARG A 63 41.05 25.24 -17.28
C ARG A 63 41.90 24.19 -16.53
N LYS A 64 41.26 23.20 -15.89
CA LYS A 64 41.90 21.93 -15.52
C LYS A 64 41.25 20.78 -16.29
N THR A 65 42.06 19.97 -16.94
CA THR A 65 41.66 18.73 -17.63
C THR A 65 42.27 17.52 -16.93
N LEU A 66 41.50 16.45 -16.76
CA LEU A 66 42.01 15.15 -16.33
C LEU A 66 41.49 14.05 -17.27
N LYS A 67 42.42 13.22 -17.76
CA LYS A 67 42.13 12.07 -18.63
C LYS A 67 41.96 10.82 -17.75
N VAL A 68 40.90 10.06 -17.97
CA VAL A 68 40.75 8.72 -17.35
C VAL A 68 41.41 7.68 -18.25
N VAL A 69 42.46 7.02 -17.75
CA VAL A 69 43.14 5.92 -18.44
C VAL A 69 42.47 4.59 -18.08
N ARG A 70 42.06 3.82 -19.08
CA ARG A 70 41.65 2.41 -18.90
C ARG A 70 42.87 1.51 -18.88
N GLN A 71 43.12 0.79 -17.79
CA GLN A 71 44.00 -0.38 -17.79
C GLN A 71 43.19 -1.69 -17.91
N ARG A 72 43.77 -2.67 -18.60
CA ARG A 72 43.37 -4.09 -18.60
C ARG A 72 44.45 -4.89 -17.88
N ARG A 73 44.08 -5.98 -17.20
CA ARG A 73 45.00 -7.11 -16.91
C ARG A 73 44.24 -8.45 -17.00
N ALA A 74 45.02 -9.53 -17.08
CA ALA A 74 44.62 -10.91 -17.40
C ALA A 74 45.16 -11.88 -16.31
N PRO A 75 44.81 -13.19 -16.33
CA PRO A 75 44.73 -14.00 -15.09
C PRO A 75 45.85 -15.05 -14.85
N SER A 76 45.84 -15.60 -13.63
CA SER A 76 46.53 -16.81 -13.12
C SER A 76 45.75 -17.30 -11.88
N SER A 77 45.28 -18.54 -11.67
CA SER A 77 45.99 -19.84 -11.52
C SER A 77 46.91 -19.88 -10.28
N LEU A 78 46.97 -20.90 -9.41
CA LEU A 78 46.47 -22.31 -9.37
C LEU A 78 45.76 -22.60 -7.99
N LEU A 79 45.55 -23.80 -7.38
CA LEU A 79 45.78 -25.26 -7.62
C LEU A 79 44.86 -26.09 -6.63
N SER A 80 44.68 -27.41 -6.85
CA SER A 80 44.35 -28.56 -5.92
C SER A 80 43.55 -28.35 -4.61
N SER A 81 42.58 -29.20 -4.21
CA SER A 81 42.12 -30.55 -4.63
C SER A 81 40.65 -30.78 -4.14
N SER A 82 39.96 -31.94 -4.09
CA SER A 82 40.28 -33.39 -4.25
C SER A 82 39.07 -34.21 -4.80
N SER A 83 39.01 -35.53 -4.60
CA SER A 83 37.94 -36.47 -5.04
C SER A 83 37.93 -37.75 -4.14
N PRO A 84 37.09 -38.82 -4.32
CA PRO A 84 36.74 -39.58 -5.54
C PRO A 84 35.19 -39.77 -5.73
N ALA A 85 34.60 -40.60 -6.62
CA ALA A 85 35.09 -41.68 -7.50
C ALA A 85 34.22 -41.95 -8.77
N THR A 86 34.85 -42.48 -9.83
CA THR A 86 34.45 -43.56 -10.81
C THR A 86 32.98 -43.86 -11.20
N ALA A 87 32.63 -44.32 -12.43
CA ALA A 87 33.35 -44.49 -13.72
C ALA A 87 32.41 -44.96 -14.87
N SER A 88 32.97 -45.13 -16.09
CA SER A 88 32.47 -45.83 -17.31
C SER A 88 31.39 -45.13 -18.16
N SER A 89 31.31 -45.33 -19.50
CA SER A 89 32.31 -45.70 -20.53
C SER A 89 31.78 -45.39 -21.96
N THR A 90 32.65 -45.16 -22.94
CA THR A 90 32.29 -44.98 -24.38
C THR A 90 33.10 -45.93 -25.29
N PRO A 91 32.55 -46.28 -26.46
CA PRO A 91 33.03 -45.74 -27.75
C PRO A 91 31.85 -45.41 -28.72
N ALA A 92 32.01 -45.03 -30.00
CA ALA A 92 32.92 -44.15 -30.76
C ALA A 92 32.78 -44.49 -32.28
N ALA A 93 32.97 -43.50 -33.17
CA ALA A 93 33.04 -43.64 -34.66
C ALA A 93 31.67 -43.94 -35.39
N ALA A 94 31.45 -43.64 -36.69
CA ALA A 94 32.27 -42.91 -37.68
C ALA A 94 31.46 -42.21 -38.82
N LYS A 95 32.09 -41.15 -39.38
CA LYS A 95 31.98 -40.41 -40.68
C LYS A 95 31.22 -41.02 -41.90
N VAL A 96 30.73 -40.12 -42.79
CA VAL A 96 30.81 -40.09 -44.30
C VAL A 96 29.70 -39.15 -44.86
N ALA A 97 29.84 -38.32 -45.92
CA ALA A 97 30.98 -37.68 -46.60
C ALA A 97 30.52 -36.46 -47.46
N MET A 98 31.46 -35.71 -48.07
CA MET A 98 31.23 -34.54 -48.94
C MET A 98 30.95 -34.89 -50.43
N LYS A 99 30.17 -34.03 -51.11
CA LYS A 99 30.51 -33.34 -52.39
C LYS A 99 29.37 -32.36 -52.78
N GLY A 100 29.59 -31.26 -53.51
CA GLY A 100 30.85 -30.65 -53.97
C GLY A 100 30.93 -30.46 -55.49
N ALA A 101 30.38 -29.37 -56.01
CA ALA A 101 30.56 -28.88 -57.39
C ALA A 101 30.51 -27.33 -57.40
N ALA A 102 31.18 -26.68 -58.35
CA ALA A 102 31.35 -25.23 -58.37
C ALA A 102 31.50 -24.66 -59.79
N THR A 103 31.11 -23.40 -59.97
CA THR A 103 31.41 -22.56 -61.14
C THR A 103 31.64 -21.12 -60.71
N LYS A 104 32.43 -20.36 -61.48
CA LYS A 104 32.95 -19.02 -61.14
C LYS A 104 33.21 -18.23 -62.43
N VAL A 105 33.50 -16.92 -62.32
CA VAL A 105 33.98 -16.00 -63.38
C VAL A 105 32.82 -15.47 -64.25
N LYS A 106 32.71 -14.18 -64.62
CA LYS A 106 33.62 -13.00 -64.56
C LYS A 106 32.91 -11.71 -64.12
N SER A 107 33.69 -10.65 -63.87
CA SER A 107 33.23 -9.30 -63.49
C SER A 107 32.94 -8.39 -64.68
N ALA A 108 32.14 -7.34 -64.46
CA ALA A 108 32.04 -6.13 -65.31
C ALA A 108 31.70 -4.89 -64.44
N ASP A 109 32.09 -3.69 -64.88
CA ASP A 109 31.90 -2.42 -64.16
C ASP A 109 30.45 -1.89 -64.19
N GLY A 110 30.07 -1.13 -63.16
CA GLY A 110 28.76 -0.47 -63.08
C GLY A 110 28.68 0.57 -61.96
N ARG A 111 28.81 1.86 -62.30
CA ARG A 111 28.70 2.97 -61.33
C ARG A 111 27.26 3.17 -60.86
N GLY A 112 26.94 2.74 -59.63
CA GLY A 112 25.64 3.00 -58.98
C GLY A 112 25.79 3.65 -57.60
N ARG A 113 25.66 4.98 -57.50
CA ARG A 113 25.57 5.69 -56.20
C ARG A 113 24.15 5.57 -55.63
N THR A 114 23.79 4.41 -55.08
CA THR A 114 22.58 4.29 -54.25
C THR A 114 22.80 5.08 -52.96
N ALA A 115 22.19 6.26 -52.87
CA ALA A 115 22.29 7.10 -51.68
C ALA A 115 21.53 6.44 -50.52
N THR A 116 22.26 6.00 -49.50
CA THR A 116 21.68 5.68 -48.19
C THR A 116 21.16 6.97 -47.56
N SER A 117 19.88 7.27 -47.77
CA SER A 117 19.18 8.39 -47.15
C SER A 117 19.05 8.15 -45.64
N SER A 118 20.05 8.64 -44.89
CA SER A 118 19.93 8.76 -43.44
C SER A 118 18.66 9.57 -43.11
N PRO A 119 17.83 9.14 -42.15
CA PRO A 119 16.57 9.81 -41.87
C PRO A 119 16.81 11.26 -41.41
N GLY A 120 16.50 12.22 -42.28
CA GLY A 120 16.77 13.64 -42.03
C GLY A 120 16.07 14.15 -40.77
N PRO A 121 16.52 15.25 -40.14
CA PRO A 121 16.11 15.65 -38.78
C PRO A 121 14.60 15.88 -38.59
N ARG A 122 13.84 16.14 -39.66
CA ARG A 122 12.36 16.18 -39.65
C ARG A 122 11.71 14.83 -39.32
N SER A 123 12.34 13.70 -39.67
CA SER A 123 11.83 12.36 -39.40
C SER A 123 12.05 11.92 -37.96
N GLN A 124 13.23 12.17 -37.39
CA GLN A 124 13.53 11.90 -35.98
C GLN A 124 12.63 12.73 -35.06
N SER A 125 12.34 13.99 -35.40
CA SER A 125 11.42 14.84 -34.64
C SER A 125 9.93 14.50 -34.84
N ALA A 126 9.56 13.75 -35.87
CA ALA A 126 8.22 13.16 -36.01
C ALA A 126 8.08 11.87 -35.16
N ALA A 127 9.11 11.01 -35.16
CA ALA A 127 9.17 9.83 -34.29
C ALA A 127 9.23 10.23 -32.80
N PHE A 128 9.97 11.30 -32.47
CA PHE A 128 10.03 11.83 -31.11
C PHE A 128 8.67 12.35 -30.63
N ARG A 129 7.92 13.08 -31.47
CA ARG A 129 6.56 13.53 -31.12
C ARG A 129 5.62 12.34 -30.88
N ARG A 130 5.60 11.33 -31.75
CA ARG A 130 4.79 10.12 -31.52
C ARG A 130 5.19 9.38 -30.24
N ASN A 131 6.49 9.25 -29.96
CA ASN A 131 6.96 8.65 -28.71
C ASN A 131 6.61 9.49 -27.47
N LEU A 132 6.41 10.81 -27.62
CA LEU A 132 5.94 11.69 -26.57
C LEU A 132 4.42 11.57 -26.41
N GLU A 133 3.65 11.67 -27.49
CA GLU A 133 2.19 11.46 -27.51
C GLU A 133 1.80 10.08 -26.92
N ASP A 134 2.54 9.02 -27.25
CA ASP A 134 2.31 7.68 -26.70
C ASP A 134 2.77 7.54 -25.25
N LEU A 135 3.71 8.38 -24.79
CA LEU A 135 4.13 8.45 -23.39
C LEU A 135 3.15 9.28 -22.54
N GLU A 136 2.59 10.34 -23.11
CA GLU A 136 1.50 11.16 -22.57
C GLU A 136 0.23 10.31 -22.45
N ARG A 137 -0.20 9.61 -23.52
CA ARG A 137 -1.29 8.61 -23.44
C ARG A 137 -1.04 7.52 -22.40
N GLN A 138 0.21 7.05 -22.25
CA GLN A 138 0.59 6.10 -21.19
C GLN A 138 0.59 6.71 -19.78
N PHE A 139 0.72 8.04 -19.66
CA PHE A 139 0.67 8.77 -18.40
C PHE A 139 -0.78 9.10 -18.03
N ASP A 140 -1.56 9.63 -18.96
CA ASP A 140 -2.99 9.93 -18.79
C ASP A 140 -3.80 8.66 -18.47
N ALA A 141 -3.55 7.57 -19.20
CA ALA A 141 -4.15 6.25 -18.89
C ALA A 141 -3.55 5.58 -17.65
N ALA A 142 -2.52 6.17 -17.02
CA ALA A 142 -1.95 5.72 -15.75
C ALA A 142 -2.31 6.61 -14.55
N MET A 143 -2.74 7.86 -14.78
CA MET A 143 -3.41 8.69 -13.80
C MET A 143 -4.77 8.08 -13.45
N GLU A 144 -5.27 8.38 -12.25
CA GLU A 144 -6.65 8.08 -11.91
C GLU A 144 -7.56 9.18 -12.46
N ALA A 145 -8.78 8.83 -12.88
CA ALA A 145 -9.77 9.83 -13.26
C ALA A 145 -10.13 10.70 -12.04
N SER A 146 -10.44 11.98 -12.30
CA SER A 146 -11.01 12.88 -11.30
C SER A 146 -12.27 12.26 -10.70
N GLU A 147 -12.30 12.16 -9.38
CA GLU A 147 -13.47 11.67 -8.62
C GLU A 147 -14.59 12.71 -8.72
N ASP A 148 -15.82 12.27 -9.00
CA ASP A 148 -16.98 13.16 -9.07
C ASP A 148 -17.28 13.73 -7.68
N GLU A 149 -17.46 15.05 -7.57
CA GLU A 149 -17.70 15.74 -6.30
C GLU A 149 -18.91 15.16 -5.55
N ASP A 150 -19.95 14.68 -6.26
CA ASP A 150 -21.12 14.03 -5.66
C ASP A 150 -20.83 12.63 -5.10
N GLU A 151 -19.76 11.96 -5.58
CA GLU A 151 -19.23 10.71 -5.02
C GLU A 151 -18.18 10.92 -3.92
N THR A 152 -17.71 12.15 -3.68
CA THR A 152 -16.82 12.46 -2.55
C THR A 152 -17.57 12.62 -1.23
N VAL A 153 -16.82 12.73 -0.12
CA VAL A 153 -17.40 13.15 1.18
C VAL A 153 -17.64 14.67 1.30
N MET A 154 -17.55 15.44 0.20
CA MET A 154 -18.22 16.75 0.12
C MET A 154 -19.74 16.57 0.16
N ASN A 155 -20.27 15.57 -0.57
CA ASN A 155 -21.69 15.26 -0.58
C ASN A 155 -22.14 14.71 0.79
N THR A 156 -23.12 15.38 1.41
CA THR A 156 -23.62 15.03 2.75
C THR A 156 -24.30 13.67 2.81
N THR A 157 -24.92 13.22 1.70
CA THR A 157 -25.53 11.88 1.60
C THR A 157 -24.44 10.82 1.55
N THR A 158 -23.37 11.03 0.77
CA THR A 158 -22.22 10.13 0.69
C THR A 158 -21.48 10.03 2.02
N MET A 159 -21.18 11.17 2.67
CA MET A 159 -20.66 11.21 4.05
C MET A 159 -21.57 10.46 5.04
N THR A 160 -22.89 10.48 4.86
CA THR A 160 -23.82 9.73 5.72
C THR A 160 -23.75 8.22 5.45
N LYS A 161 -23.66 7.77 4.20
CA LYS A 161 -23.46 6.33 3.86
C LYS A 161 -22.22 5.77 4.56
N TYR A 162 -21.10 6.47 4.46
CA TYR A 162 -19.84 6.13 5.15
C TYR A 162 -20.02 6.06 6.68
N LYS A 163 -20.70 7.04 7.30
CA LYS A 163 -20.92 7.08 8.76
C LYS A 163 -21.84 5.96 9.27
N GLU A 164 -22.92 5.63 8.56
CA GLU A 164 -23.81 4.53 8.98
C GLU A 164 -23.10 3.17 8.87
N CYS A 165 -22.33 2.94 7.81
CA CYS A 165 -21.47 1.77 7.70
C CYS A 165 -20.39 1.72 8.79
N GLY A 166 -19.79 2.87 9.11
CA GLY A 166 -18.77 2.97 10.16
C GLY A 166 -19.27 2.51 11.54
N ARG A 167 -20.47 2.96 11.94
CA ARG A 167 -21.11 2.49 13.18
C ARG A 167 -21.43 0.99 13.19
N VAL A 168 -21.68 0.38 12.03
CA VAL A 168 -21.86 -1.09 11.93
C VAL A 168 -20.54 -1.80 12.19
N VAL A 169 -19.43 -1.31 11.62
CA VAL A 169 -18.09 -1.88 11.84
C VAL A 169 -17.64 -1.74 13.29
N ASP A 170 -17.78 -0.56 13.91
CA ASP A 170 -17.35 -0.36 15.30
C ASP A 170 -18.15 -1.23 16.28
N ALA A 171 -19.47 -1.29 16.15
CA ALA A 171 -20.29 -2.11 17.03
C ALA A 171 -20.02 -3.62 16.89
N VAL A 172 -19.63 -4.08 15.69
CA VAL A 172 -19.21 -5.47 15.46
C VAL A 172 -17.81 -5.73 16.02
N LEU A 173 -16.87 -4.79 15.90
CA LEU A 173 -15.56 -4.89 16.55
C LEU A 173 -15.66 -4.92 18.08
N ASP A 174 -16.55 -4.14 18.68
CA ASP A 174 -16.80 -4.15 20.13
C ASP A 174 -17.42 -5.48 20.57
N GLN A 175 -18.41 -6.00 19.84
CA GLN A 175 -19.03 -7.31 20.09
C GLN A 175 -18.02 -8.47 19.97
N LEU A 176 -17.16 -8.46 18.93
CA LEU A 176 -16.12 -9.46 18.75
C LEU A 176 -15.01 -9.33 19.79
N ALA A 177 -14.65 -8.12 20.22
CA ALA A 177 -13.68 -7.89 21.29
C ALA A 177 -14.19 -8.44 22.64
N ALA A 178 -15.46 -8.22 22.97
CA ALA A 178 -16.08 -8.81 24.16
C ALA A 178 -16.16 -10.35 24.10
N ALA A 179 -16.29 -10.92 22.90
CA ALA A 179 -16.31 -12.37 22.69
C ALA A 179 -14.91 -13.03 22.65
N CYS A 180 -13.81 -12.25 22.69
CA CYS A 180 -12.43 -12.77 22.73
C CYS A 180 -12.03 -13.25 24.14
N VAL A 181 -12.71 -14.29 24.63
CA VAL A 181 -12.46 -14.95 25.93
C VAL A 181 -11.71 -16.28 25.76
N PRO A 182 -11.00 -16.78 26.80
CA PRO A 182 -10.39 -18.11 26.77
C PRO A 182 -11.43 -19.20 26.44
N GLY A 183 -11.08 -20.13 25.56
CA GLY A 183 -11.96 -21.19 25.08
C GLY A 183 -12.79 -20.83 23.83
N ALA A 184 -12.92 -19.55 23.45
CA ALA A 184 -13.61 -19.18 22.22
C ALA A 184 -12.88 -19.68 20.96
N ASN A 185 -13.62 -20.10 19.94
CA ASN A 185 -13.07 -20.61 18.68
C ASN A 185 -13.11 -19.52 17.59
N THR A 186 -11.98 -19.26 16.91
CA THR A 186 -11.90 -18.19 15.90
C THR A 186 -12.82 -18.38 14.71
N LYS A 187 -13.22 -19.61 14.34
CA LYS A 187 -14.24 -19.85 13.30
C LYS A 187 -15.59 -19.27 13.70
N VAL A 188 -16.02 -19.54 14.93
CA VAL A 188 -17.31 -19.07 15.46
C VAL A 188 -17.33 -17.54 15.50
N LEU A 189 -16.24 -16.91 15.96
CA LEU A 189 -16.07 -15.45 15.93
C LEU A 189 -16.16 -14.89 14.49
N CYS A 190 -15.54 -15.55 13.51
CA CYS A 190 -15.65 -15.16 12.10
C CYS A 190 -17.09 -15.25 11.54
N ASP A 191 -17.83 -16.31 11.88
CA ASP A 191 -19.22 -16.44 11.44
C ASP A 191 -20.13 -15.39 12.11
N THR A 192 -20.00 -15.20 13.43
CA THR A 192 -20.77 -14.21 14.18
C THR A 192 -20.56 -12.78 13.65
N GLY A 193 -19.33 -12.40 13.30
CA GLY A 193 -19.05 -11.08 12.73
C GLY A 193 -19.70 -10.88 11.35
N ASP A 194 -19.62 -11.89 10.48
CA ASP A 194 -20.22 -11.83 9.14
C ASP A 194 -21.76 -11.77 9.21
N GLU A 195 -22.36 -12.57 10.09
CA GLU A 195 -23.80 -12.61 10.33
C GLU A 195 -24.32 -11.29 10.92
N GLU A 196 -23.62 -10.71 11.88
CA GLU A 196 -24.02 -9.45 12.54
C GLU A 196 -23.92 -8.25 11.59
N ILE A 197 -22.87 -8.18 10.75
CA ILE A 197 -22.77 -7.19 9.67
C ILE A 197 -23.93 -7.37 8.69
N ALA A 198 -24.16 -8.59 8.20
CA ALA A 198 -25.26 -8.89 7.30
C ALA A 198 -26.64 -8.63 7.93
N SER A 199 -26.77 -8.72 9.26
CA SER A 199 -27.96 -8.35 10.01
C SER A 199 -28.19 -6.83 10.02
N ARG A 200 -27.21 -6.06 10.51
CA ARG A 200 -27.32 -4.60 10.67
C ARG A 200 -27.51 -3.87 9.35
N LEU A 201 -26.81 -4.28 8.29
CA LEU A 201 -26.96 -3.71 6.94
C LEU A 201 -28.37 -3.88 6.35
N LYS A 202 -29.18 -4.86 6.80
CA LYS A 202 -30.53 -5.08 6.24
C LYS A 202 -31.46 -3.88 6.47
N GLY A 203 -31.34 -3.18 7.59
CA GLY A 203 -32.19 -2.04 7.95
C GLY A 203 -31.80 -0.71 7.30
N LEU A 204 -30.53 -0.54 6.91
CA LEU A 204 -30.00 0.73 6.44
C LEU A 204 -30.48 1.09 5.01
N PHE A 205 -31.00 2.30 4.82
CA PHE A 205 -31.41 2.88 3.52
C PHE A 205 -32.40 2.03 2.70
N VAL A 206 -33.27 1.23 3.34
CA VAL A 206 -34.19 0.27 2.66
C VAL A 206 -35.09 0.90 1.60
N LYS A 207 -35.56 2.14 1.82
CA LYS A 207 -36.42 2.89 0.90
C LYS A 207 -35.65 3.72 -0.13
N THR A 208 -34.35 3.89 0.04
CA THR A 208 -33.50 4.72 -0.82
C THR A 208 -33.13 3.96 -2.09
N LYS A 209 -33.09 4.67 -3.20
CA LYS A 209 -32.70 4.15 -4.52
C LYS A 209 -31.43 4.83 -5.01
N GLY A 210 -30.67 4.13 -5.85
CA GLY A 210 -29.57 4.71 -6.60
C GLY A 210 -30.07 5.56 -7.78
N ALA A 211 -29.14 6.23 -8.47
CA ALA A 211 -29.43 6.97 -9.70
C ALA A 211 -30.04 6.10 -10.81
N ASP A 212 -29.79 4.79 -10.78
CA ASP A 212 -30.38 3.79 -11.69
C ASP A 212 -31.79 3.31 -11.27
N GLY A 213 -32.36 3.89 -10.22
CA GLY A 213 -33.68 3.54 -9.69
C GLY A 213 -33.76 2.19 -8.95
N LYS A 214 -32.64 1.46 -8.82
CA LYS A 214 -32.55 0.19 -8.06
C LYS A 214 -32.29 0.47 -6.58
N ARG A 215 -32.43 -0.56 -5.74
CA ARG A 215 -32.07 -0.49 -4.31
C ARG A 215 -30.55 -0.39 -4.18
N LEU A 216 -30.07 0.40 -3.21
CA LEU A 216 -28.62 0.51 -2.95
C LEU A 216 -28.01 -0.86 -2.63
N ALA A 217 -26.98 -1.23 -3.38
CA ALA A 217 -26.17 -2.41 -3.11
C ALA A 217 -25.44 -2.25 -1.77
N ARG A 218 -25.33 -3.32 -0.97
CA ARG A 218 -24.78 -3.27 0.39
C ARG A 218 -24.37 -4.66 0.84
N GLY A 219 -23.28 -4.76 1.59
CA GLY A 219 -22.71 -6.04 1.97
C GLY A 219 -21.42 -5.91 2.77
N ILE A 220 -20.71 -7.03 2.91
CA ILE A 220 -19.39 -7.10 3.51
C ILE A 220 -18.36 -6.52 2.52
N SER A 221 -17.50 -5.61 2.98
CA SER A 221 -16.33 -5.12 2.22
C SER A 221 -15.04 -5.81 2.66
N TYR A 222 -15.00 -6.37 3.88
CA TYR A 222 -13.93 -7.24 4.34
C TYR A 222 -14.49 -8.32 5.28
N PRO A 223 -14.44 -9.61 4.91
CA PRO A 223 -14.95 -10.71 5.74
C PRO A 223 -14.23 -10.78 7.08
N THR A 224 -14.98 -11.17 8.11
CA THR A 224 -14.45 -11.28 9.47
C THR A 224 -13.31 -12.28 9.50
N ASN A 225 -12.15 -11.79 9.96
CA ASN A 225 -10.94 -12.57 10.12
C ASN A 225 -10.33 -12.27 11.50
N VAL A 226 -9.88 -13.33 12.17
CA VAL A 226 -9.51 -13.33 13.59
C VAL A 226 -8.15 -14.00 13.70
N SER A 227 -7.10 -13.18 13.58
CA SER A 227 -5.70 -13.63 13.55
C SER A 227 -5.08 -13.62 14.94
N VAL A 228 -4.45 -14.72 15.35
CA VAL A 228 -3.92 -14.91 16.71
C VAL A 228 -2.39 -14.86 16.73
N ASN A 229 -1.82 -14.22 17.76
CA ASN A 229 -0.38 -14.16 18.07
C ASN A 229 0.52 -13.76 16.88
N GLU A 230 1.23 -14.71 16.27
CA GLU A 230 2.10 -14.47 15.12
C GLU A 230 1.35 -14.15 13.82
N MET A 231 0.08 -14.54 13.72
CA MET A 231 -0.76 -14.30 12.55
C MET A 231 -1.13 -12.81 12.46
N LEU A 232 -0.94 -12.23 11.28
CA LEU A 232 -1.17 -10.81 10.99
C LEU A 232 -2.62 -10.52 10.59
N CYS A 233 -3.16 -11.34 9.69
CA CYS A 233 -4.37 -11.02 8.92
C CYS A 233 -4.90 -12.24 8.16
N ASN A 234 -6.13 -12.13 7.65
CA ASN A 234 -6.79 -13.03 6.70
C ASN A 234 -7.08 -14.45 7.23
N ASP A 235 -6.88 -14.70 8.53
CA ASP A 235 -7.22 -15.95 9.21
C ASP A 235 -8.75 -16.01 9.44
N SER A 236 -9.48 -16.46 8.42
CA SER A 236 -10.92 -16.73 8.47
C SER A 236 -11.15 -18.20 8.12
N PRO A 237 -11.21 -19.13 9.10
CA PRO A 237 -11.25 -20.57 8.81
C PRO A 237 -12.54 -21.00 8.09
N TYR A 238 -12.54 -22.15 7.39
CA TYR A 238 -13.76 -22.67 6.76
C TYR A 238 -14.48 -23.70 7.62
N ARG A 239 -13.75 -24.51 8.39
CA ARG A 239 -14.29 -25.51 9.32
C ARG A 239 -13.99 -25.11 10.77
N VAL A 240 -14.65 -25.73 11.74
CA VAL A 240 -14.49 -25.36 13.17
C VAL A 240 -13.16 -25.87 13.72
N GLU A 241 -12.72 -27.03 13.22
CA GLU A 241 -11.43 -27.65 13.47
C GLU A 241 -10.24 -26.94 12.79
N ASP A 242 -10.49 -26.09 11.78
CA ASP A 242 -9.48 -25.18 11.23
C ASP A 242 -9.27 -23.93 12.13
N GLY A 243 -10.18 -23.71 13.09
CA GLY A 243 -10.20 -22.57 14.00
C GLY A 243 -9.26 -22.73 15.19
N ALA A 244 -8.67 -21.63 15.64
CA ALA A 244 -7.87 -21.62 16.86
C ALA A 244 -8.79 -21.50 18.09
N ILE A 245 -8.46 -22.20 19.17
CA ILE A 245 -9.06 -21.98 20.48
C ILE A 245 -8.23 -20.94 21.22
N LEU A 246 -8.85 -19.82 21.58
CA LEU A 246 -8.22 -18.69 22.28
C LEU A 246 -7.82 -19.06 23.72
N LYS A 247 -6.73 -18.48 24.20
CA LYS A 247 -6.13 -18.73 25.53
C LYS A 247 -5.86 -17.41 26.24
N ASP A 248 -5.79 -17.44 27.57
CA ASP A 248 -5.39 -16.27 28.36
C ASP A 248 -4.00 -15.77 27.93
N GLY A 249 -3.89 -14.48 27.62
CA GLY A 249 -2.71 -13.83 27.07
C GLY A 249 -2.55 -13.89 25.54
N ASP A 250 -3.46 -14.53 24.79
CA ASP A 250 -3.40 -14.49 23.32
C ASP A 250 -3.65 -13.07 22.78
N VAL A 251 -2.81 -12.64 21.83
CA VAL A 251 -2.90 -11.34 21.15
C VAL A 251 -3.72 -11.52 19.86
N VAL A 252 -4.97 -11.09 19.88
CA VAL A 252 -5.94 -11.31 18.80
C VAL A 252 -6.12 -10.04 17.98
N LYS A 253 -6.04 -10.15 16.66
CA LYS A 253 -6.31 -9.09 15.69
C LYS A 253 -7.64 -9.39 15.03
N LEU A 254 -8.63 -8.55 15.32
CA LEU A 254 -9.95 -8.55 14.70
C LEU A 254 -9.89 -7.63 13.47
N HIS A 255 -10.48 -8.03 12.35
CA HIS A 255 -10.59 -7.20 11.15
C HIS A 255 -11.90 -7.49 10.43
N VAL A 256 -12.69 -6.43 10.18
CA VAL A 256 -14.01 -6.48 9.52
C VAL A 256 -14.22 -5.26 8.62
N GLY A 257 -15.16 -5.36 7.69
CA GLY A 257 -15.60 -4.22 6.88
C GLY A 257 -16.95 -4.43 6.21
N CYS A 258 -17.67 -3.33 5.97
CA CYS A 258 -18.90 -3.30 5.17
C CYS A 258 -18.88 -2.19 4.11
N HIS A 259 -19.78 -2.28 3.13
CA HIS A 259 -20.03 -1.21 2.17
C HIS A 259 -21.54 -0.93 2.01
N LEU A 260 -21.85 0.28 1.60
CA LEU A 260 -23.19 0.71 1.15
C LEU A 260 -23.02 1.56 -0.11
N ASP A 261 -23.80 1.26 -1.14
CA ASP A 261 -23.78 1.91 -2.46
C ASP A 261 -22.38 1.98 -3.11
N GLY A 262 -21.52 1.02 -2.76
CA GLY A 262 -20.13 0.93 -3.20
C GLY A 262 -19.11 1.68 -2.34
N TYR A 263 -19.54 2.49 -1.37
CA TYR A 263 -18.66 3.20 -0.44
C TYR A 263 -18.21 2.26 0.69
N PRO A 264 -16.92 1.91 0.80
CA PRO A 264 -16.44 0.92 1.76
C PRO A 264 -15.91 1.55 3.04
N VAL A 265 -16.10 0.86 4.16
CA VAL A 265 -15.33 1.07 5.38
C VAL A 265 -14.80 -0.26 5.89
N SER A 266 -13.62 -0.25 6.48
CA SER A 266 -13.05 -1.37 7.22
C SER A 266 -12.23 -0.87 8.41
N ALA A 267 -12.08 -1.73 9.41
CA ALA A 267 -11.26 -1.44 10.57
C ALA A 267 -10.70 -2.71 11.18
N ALA A 268 -9.51 -2.58 11.78
CA ALA A 268 -8.85 -3.65 12.51
C ALA A 268 -8.45 -3.17 13.91
N ARG A 269 -8.58 -4.06 14.89
CA ARG A 269 -8.24 -3.78 16.29
C ARG A 269 -7.48 -4.95 16.89
N THR A 270 -6.39 -4.68 17.60
CA THR A 270 -5.72 -5.67 18.43
C THR A 270 -6.27 -5.63 19.85
N VAL A 271 -6.60 -6.80 20.39
CA VAL A 271 -7.01 -7.03 21.78
C VAL A 271 -6.15 -8.14 22.40
N VAL A 272 -6.13 -8.20 23.73
CA VAL A 272 -5.51 -9.31 24.47
C VAL A 272 -6.60 -10.08 25.21
N VAL A 273 -6.65 -11.39 24.97
CA VAL A 273 -7.58 -12.30 25.65
C VAL A 273 -7.23 -12.35 27.13
N THR A 274 -8.18 -12.04 28.00
CA THR A 274 -7.98 -12.12 29.45
C THR A 274 -9.17 -12.79 30.16
N THR A 275 -8.85 -13.67 31.09
CA THR A 275 -9.79 -14.29 32.05
C THR A 275 -10.65 -13.29 32.81
N ARG A 276 -10.13 -12.08 33.07
CA ARG A 276 -10.77 -11.04 33.88
C ARG A 276 -11.96 -10.34 33.21
N ALA A 277 -12.27 -10.65 31.95
CA ALA A 277 -13.51 -10.19 31.30
C ALA A 277 -14.79 -10.75 31.95
N ALA A 278 -14.68 -11.80 32.78
CA ALA A 278 -15.83 -12.49 33.38
C ALA A 278 -16.07 -12.23 34.88
N SER A 279 -15.10 -11.68 35.63
CA SER A 279 -15.19 -11.55 37.10
C SER A 279 -14.57 -10.28 37.66
N ALA A 280 -15.24 -9.71 38.67
CA ALA A 280 -14.70 -8.68 39.55
C ALA A 280 -13.55 -9.21 40.43
N VAL A 281 -12.89 -8.30 41.17
CA VAL A 281 -11.68 -8.61 41.93
C VAL A 281 -12.00 -9.42 43.19
N THR A 282 -11.28 -10.52 43.39
CA THR A 282 -11.06 -11.13 44.71
C THR A 282 -9.56 -11.13 44.99
N GLU A 283 -9.16 -10.58 46.13
CA GLU A 283 -7.76 -10.50 46.56
C GLU A 283 -7.35 -11.86 47.17
N GLY A 284 -6.32 -12.50 46.61
CA GLY A 284 -5.88 -13.83 47.08
C GLY A 284 -4.72 -14.46 46.30
N ASP A 285 -4.75 -14.44 44.97
CA ASP A 285 -3.85 -15.27 44.12
C ASP A 285 -2.40 -14.75 43.97
N GLU A 286 -1.93 -13.85 44.85
CA GLU A 286 -0.61 -13.22 44.71
C GLU A 286 0.56 -14.16 45.07
N GLU A 287 0.39 -15.08 46.03
CA GLU A 287 1.46 -15.99 46.46
C GLU A 287 1.83 -17.04 45.40
N GLU A 288 0.86 -17.69 44.74
CA GLU A 288 1.20 -18.69 43.71
C GLU A 288 1.79 -18.02 42.45
N ALA A 289 1.36 -16.80 42.15
CA ALA A 289 2.00 -15.96 41.13
C ALA A 289 3.45 -15.59 41.48
N GLN A 290 3.87 -15.68 42.75
CA GLN A 290 5.25 -15.39 43.20
C GLN A 290 6.21 -16.57 42.88
N ARG A 291 5.77 -17.82 43.07
CA ARG A 291 6.65 -19.01 42.94
C ARG A 291 7.10 -19.33 41.51
N ARG A 292 6.40 -18.85 40.47
CA ARG A 292 6.79 -19.02 39.05
C ARG A 292 7.85 -18.02 38.54
N ARG A 293 8.44 -17.18 39.41
CA ARG A 293 9.31 -16.03 39.02
C ARG A 293 10.84 -16.30 39.02
N SER A 294 11.28 -17.54 39.23
CA SER A 294 12.70 -17.91 39.39
C SER A 294 13.45 -18.34 38.12
N SER A 295 12.82 -18.29 36.94
CA SER A 295 13.42 -18.70 35.65
C SER A 295 13.33 -17.62 34.55
N THR A 296 12.93 -16.41 34.93
CA THR A 296 11.94 -15.68 34.11
C THR A 296 12.48 -14.44 33.38
N ALA A 297 13.76 -14.09 33.51
CA ALA A 297 14.32 -12.84 32.96
C ALA A 297 14.18 -12.72 31.42
N ALA A 298 14.57 -13.76 30.67
CA ALA A 298 14.41 -13.79 29.22
C ALA A 298 12.92 -13.83 28.79
N THR A 299 12.08 -14.51 29.57
CA THR A 299 10.63 -14.60 29.34
C THR A 299 9.90 -13.29 29.60
N LEU A 300 10.35 -12.48 30.58
CA LEU A 300 9.82 -11.13 30.81
C LEU A 300 10.16 -10.21 29.63
N SER A 301 11.43 -10.17 29.20
CA SER A 301 11.86 -9.34 28.06
C SER A 301 11.10 -9.67 26.77
N SER A 302 10.88 -10.96 26.50
CA SER A 302 10.07 -11.41 25.36
C SER A 302 8.59 -10.97 25.45
N ARG A 303 8.01 -10.88 26.67
CA ARG A 303 6.61 -10.50 26.89
C ARG A 303 6.39 -8.99 26.98
N SER A 304 7.30 -8.19 27.54
CA SER A 304 7.15 -6.73 27.50
C SER A 304 7.27 -6.18 26.07
N ALA A 305 8.07 -6.85 25.22
CA ALA A 305 8.11 -6.58 23.78
C ALA A 305 6.75 -6.82 23.07
N VAL A 306 5.85 -7.67 23.61
CA VAL A 306 4.46 -7.79 23.14
C VAL A 306 3.70 -6.50 23.41
N GLY A 307 3.80 -5.96 24.63
CA GLY A 307 3.22 -4.66 25.00
C GLY A 307 3.70 -3.53 24.11
N ASN A 308 5.01 -3.43 23.89
CA ASN A 308 5.61 -2.46 22.96
C ASN A 308 5.06 -2.61 21.53
N THR A 309 4.80 -3.83 21.07
CA THR A 309 4.24 -4.07 19.72
C THR A 309 2.79 -3.58 19.61
N ILE A 310 1.99 -3.81 20.65
CA ILE A 310 0.58 -3.40 20.70
C ILE A 310 0.48 -1.88 20.76
N GLU A 311 1.25 -1.24 21.64
CA GLU A 311 1.24 0.21 21.80
C GLU A 311 1.84 0.94 20.60
N ALA A 312 2.92 0.43 19.99
CA ALA A 312 3.43 1.00 18.73
C ALA A 312 2.36 1.02 17.63
N ALA A 313 1.56 -0.04 17.51
CA ALA A 313 0.48 -0.09 16.52
C ALA A 313 -0.69 0.84 16.88
N ARG A 314 -1.06 0.96 18.17
CA ARG A 314 -2.09 1.89 18.67
C ARG A 314 -1.70 3.35 18.43
N VAL A 315 -0.48 3.72 18.85
CA VAL A 315 0.06 5.08 18.79
C VAL A 315 0.41 5.50 17.36
N ALA A 316 0.93 4.59 16.53
CA ALA A 316 1.16 4.91 15.12
C ALA A 316 -0.15 5.25 14.40
N LEU A 317 -1.23 4.48 14.62
CA LEU A 317 -2.52 4.80 14.01
C LEU A 317 -3.05 6.16 14.49
N LEU A 318 -2.96 6.46 15.79
CA LEU A 318 -3.29 7.80 16.31
C LEU A 318 -2.46 8.89 15.59
N ALA A 319 -1.14 8.76 15.57
CA ALA A 319 -0.25 9.73 14.94
C ALA A 319 -0.57 9.93 13.43
N MET A 320 -0.87 8.85 12.69
CA MET A 320 -1.35 8.90 11.31
C MET A 320 -2.66 9.70 11.19
N MET A 321 -3.64 9.44 12.06
CA MET A 321 -4.92 10.16 12.09
C MET A 321 -4.77 11.66 12.42
N HIS A 322 -3.77 12.04 13.22
CA HIS A 322 -3.45 13.44 13.52
C HIS A 322 -2.63 14.12 12.40
N ALA A 323 -1.85 13.35 11.64
CA ALA A 323 -1.04 13.84 10.51
C ALA A 323 -1.85 14.05 9.23
N LEU A 324 -2.84 13.20 8.96
CA LEU A 324 -3.57 13.15 7.68
C LEU A 324 -4.36 14.45 7.39
N ARG A 325 -3.78 15.37 6.62
CA ARG A 325 -4.39 16.67 6.25
C ARG A 325 -4.10 17.01 4.77
N PRO A 326 -4.92 17.84 4.11
CA PRO A 326 -4.61 18.38 2.79
C PRO A 326 -3.17 18.89 2.70
N GLY A 327 -2.47 18.60 1.60
CA GLY A 327 -1.06 18.93 1.39
C GLY A 327 -0.05 18.03 2.11
N THR A 328 -0.47 17.21 3.08
CA THR A 328 0.46 16.30 3.78
C THR A 328 0.92 15.19 2.84
N LEU A 329 2.24 15.02 2.70
CA LEU A 329 2.84 14.01 1.85
C LEU A 329 2.74 12.62 2.52
N ASN A 330 2.39 11.59 1.75
CA ASN A 330 2.35 10.20 2.23
C ASN A 330 3.71 9.71 2.77
N ALA A 331 4.80 10.32 2.31
CA ALA A 331 6.15 10.10 2.79
C ALA A 331 6.30 10.47 4.28
N ASP A 332 5.84 11.64 4.69
CA ASP A 332 6.05 12.12 6.07
C ASP A 332 5.31 11.24 7.09
N ILE A 333 4.10 10.79 6.72
CA ILE A 333 3.31 9.84 7.52
C ILE A 333 4.04 8.48 7.63
N THR A 334 4.73 8.05 6.57
CA THR A 334 5.58 6.84 6.60
C THR A 334 6.72 6.98 7.61
N ASP A 335 7.34 8.16 7.68
CA ASP A 335 8.47 8.43 8.58
C ASP A 335 8.02 8.63 10.04
N VAL A 336 6.80 9.14 10.28
CA VAL A 336 6.14 9.10 11.61
C VAL A 336 5.94 7.65 12.10
N ILE A 337 5.46 6.74 11.24
CA ILE A 337 5.34 5.31 11.58
C ILE A 337 6.71 4.71 11.92
N ALA A 338 7.76 5.10 11.20
CA ALA A 338 9.13 4.67 11.47
C ALA A 338 9.66 5.20 12.81
N ALA A 339 9.36 6.44 13.19
CA ALA A 339 9.73 7.03 14.48
C ALA A 339 9.04 6.33 15.67
N VAL A 340 7.73 6.06 15.58
CA VAL A 340 7.00 5.31 16.61
C VAL A 340 7.57 3.88 16.76
N GLY A 341 7.89 3.21 15.66
CA GLY A 341 8.54 1.88 15.70
C GLY A 341 9.88 1.88 16.42
N GLN A 342 10.73 2.87 16.13
CA GLN A 342 12.03 3.03 16.78
C GLN A 342 11.89 3.26 18.29
N HIS A 343 10.97 4.12 18.72
CA HIS A 343 10.70 4.41 20.12
C HIS A 343 10.36 3.17 20.95
N TYR A 344 9.44 2.35 20.44
CA TYR A 344 9.01 1.12 21.11
C TYR A 344 9.97 -0.07 20.87
N GLY A 345 11.02 0.09 20.06
CA GLY A 345 12.01 -0.96 19.75
C GLY A 345 11.48 -2.10 18.86
N VAL A 346 10.44 -1.83 18.06
CA VAL A 346 9.70 -2.83 17.26
C VAL A 346 9.68 -2.48 15.77
N GLN A 347 9.41 -3.48 14.92
CA GLN A 347 9.44 -3.32 13.47
C GLN A 347 8.04 -3.16 12.89
N ALA A 348 7.80 -2.09 12.13
CA ALA A 348 6.60 -2.02 11.29
C ALA A 348 6.74 -3.03 10.13
N VAL A 349 5.63 -3.65 9.76
CA VAL A 349 5.57 -4.77 8.81
C VAL A 349 5.76 -4.30 7.36
N GLU A 350 6.53 -5.03 6.55
CA GLU A 350 6.60 -4.77 5.09
C GLU A 350 5.27 -5.06 4.38
N GLY A 351 4.94 -4.24 3.38
CA GLY A 351 3.78 -4.46 2.51
C GLY A 351 2.41 -4.15 3.13
N VAL A 352 2.34 -3.65 4.37
CA VAL A 352 1.12 -3.02 4.90
C VAL A 352 0.99 -1.62 4.27
N LEU A 353 -0.20 -1.37 3.73
CA LEU A 353 -0.55 -0.14 3.01
C LEU A 353 -1.83 0.44 3.60
N SER A 354 -1.82 1.75 3.83
CA SER A 354 -3.05 2.54 4.00
C SER A 354 -3.46 3.09 2.64
N ASN A 355 -4.67 2.79 2.19
CA ASN A 355 -5.14 3.15 0.84
C ASN A 355 -6.16 4.29 0.90
N ARG A 356 -6.10 5.22 -0.05
CA ARG A 356 -7.27 6.03 -0.40
C ARG A 356 -8.36 5.10 -0.91
N SER A 357 -9.60 5.34 -0.50
CA SER A 357 -10.76 4.55 -0.91
C SER A 357 -11.86 5.44 -1.49
N LYS A 358 -12.53 4.94 -2.53
CA LYS A 358 -13.61 5.62 -3.26
C LYS A 358 -14.79 4.66 -3.46
N ARG A 359 -15.87 5.14 -4.08
CA ARG A 359 -16.97 4.28 -4.54
C ARG A 359 -16.42 3.17 -5.44
N TRP A 360 -16.67 1.90 -5.06
CA TRP A 360 -16.19 0.70 -5.78
C TRP A 360 -14.66 0.53 -5.92
N VAL A 361 -13.87 1.36 -5.23
CA VAL A 361 -12.40 1.29 -5.24
C VAL A 361 -11.91 1.26 -3.78
N PRO A 362 -11.84 0.07 -3.13
CA PRO A 362 -11.28 -0.03 -1.78
C PRO A 362 -9.77 0.25 -1.76
N ASP A 363 -9.06 -0.24 -2.78
CA ASP A 363 -7.61 -0.09 -2.95
C ASP A 363 -7.33 0.93 -4.06
N GLY A 364 -7.27 2.23 -3.70
CA GLY A 364 -6.88 3.31 -4.61
C GLY A 364 -5.40 3.28 -4.99
N ILE A 365 -5.01 4.16 -5.94
CA ILE A 365 -3.60 4.30 -6.34
C ILE A 365 -2.80 5.08 -5.29
N ASP A 366 -3.42 6.12 -4.70
CA ASP A 366 -2.86 6.89 -3.60
C ASP A 366 -2.80 6.03 -2.32
N CYS A 367 -1.60 5.84 -1.78
CA CYS A 367 -1.38 4.98 -0.62
C CYS A 367 -0.17 5.43 0.23
N ILE A 368 -0.23 5.15 1.54
CA ILE A 368 0.87 5.34 2.50
C ILE A 368 1.41 3.95 2.86
N ILE A 369 2.73 3.76 2.89
CA ILE A 369 3.36 2.48 3.23
C ILE A 369 3.84 2.47 4.68
N ALA A 370 3.61 1.37 5.42
CA ALA A 370 4.08 1.27 6.81
C ALA A 370 5.61 1.17 6.95
N ARG A 371 6.32 0.83 5.87
CA ARG A 371 7.79 0.71 5.81
C ARG A 371 8.29 0.74 4.37
N ARG A 372 9.13 1.72 4.01
CA ARG A 372 9.91 1.66 2.77
C ARG A 372 11.01 0.59 2.90
N VAL A 373 11.19 -0.23 1.87
CA VAL A 373 12.27 -1.24 1.78
C VAL A 373 13.11 -0.90 0.54
N THR A 374 14.11 -0.05 0.73
CA THR A 374 14.93 0.52 -0.37
C THR A 374 16.36 -0.02 -0.41
N SER A 375 16.81 -0.70 0.66
CA SER A 375 18.16 -1.26 0.80
C SER A 375 18.28 -2.73 0.37
N GLU A 376 17.17 -3.46 0.34
CA GLU A 376 17.13 -4.91 0.06
C GLU A 376 16.25 -5.23 -1.16
N ASP A 377 16.57 -6.33 -1.85
CA ASP A 377 15.79 -6.86 -2.96
C ASP A 377 14.71 -7.86 -2.49
N PRO A 378 13.46 -7.82 -3.00
CA PRO A 378 12.93 -6.81 -3.92
C PRO A 378 12.63 -5.50 -3.19
N HIS A 379 13.02 -4.37 -3.79
CA HIS A 379 12.64 -3.06 -3.27
C HIS A 379 11.12 -2.90 -3.23
N GLN A 380 10.59 -2.36 -2.13
CA GLN A 380 9.18 -2.04 -1.94
C GLN A 380 9.05 -0.59 -1.47
N ASP A 381 8.40 0.23 -2.28
CA ASP A 381 8.14 1.65 -2.02
C ASP A 381 6.92 2.07 -2.83
N VAL A 382 6.24 3.14 -2.41
CA VAL A 382 5.05 3.69 -3.10
C VAL A 382 5.43 4.86 -4.01
N ALA A 383 4.46 5.39 -4.75
CA ALA A 383 4.63 6.69 -5.39
C ALA A 383 4.45 7.79 -4.33
N ASP A 384 5.23 8.86 -4.45
CA ASP A 384 5.04 10.06 -3.62
C ASP A 384 3.67 10.68 -3.99
N CYS A 385 2.79 10.91 -3.01
CA CYS A 385 1.48 11.55 -3.23
C CYS A 385 1.00 12.35 -2.01
N GLU A 386 0.26 13.43 -2.28
CA GLU A 386 -0.31 14.32 -1.27
C GLU A 386 -1.73 13.89 -0.91
N VAL A 387 -2.06 13.99 0.38
CA VAL A 387 -3.43 13.89 0.87
C VAL A 387 -4.21 15.12 0.39
N GLY A 388 -5.43 14.90 -0.12
CA GLY A 388 -6.30 15.96 -0.64
C GLY A 388 -7.58 16.14 0.17
N GLU A 389 -8.31 17.22 -0.12
CA GLU A 389 -9.62 17.45 0.47
C GLU A 389 -10.68 16.44 -0.03
N HIS A 390 -11.70 16.20 0.78
CA HIS A 390 -12.88 15.39 0.46
C HIS A 390 -12.60 13.91 0.12
N GLN A 391 -11.42 13.41 0.49
CA GLN A 391 -11.02 12.01 0.33
C GLN A 391 -11.44 11.13 1.52
N VAL A 392 -11.54 9.82 1.28
CA VAL A 392 -11.60 8.80 2.34
C VAL A 392 -10.34 7.93 2.28
N TRP A 393 -9.82 7.58 3.46
CA TRP A 393 -8.61 6.77 3.63
C TRP A 393 -8.88 5.62 4.60
N CYS A 394 -8.59 4.39 4.16
CA CYS A 394 -8.44 3.25 5.05
C CYS A 394 -7.00 3.24 5.57
N LEU A 395 -6.80 3.83 6.76
CA LEU A 395 -5.53 3.79 7.48
C LEU A 395 -5.32 2.40 8.07
N ASP A 396 -4.13 1.83 7.89
CA ASP A 396 -3.73 0.51 8.40
C ASP A 396 -2.24 0.50 8.74
N VAL A 397 -1.91 0.02 9.94
CA VAL A 397 -0.53 -0.11 10.42
C VAL A 397 -0.40 -1.37 11.29
N ALA A 398 0.71 -2.08 11.10
CA ALA A 398 1.03 -3.26 11.89
C ALA A 398 2.51 -3.32 12.27
N PHE A 399 2.77 -3.85 13.46
CA PHE A 399 4.10 -4.04 14.03
C PHE A 399 4.34 -5.49 14.45
N THR A 400 5.61 -5.85 14.60
CA THR A 400 6.08 -7.11 15.19
C THR A 400 7.27 -6.87 16.12
N ASN A 401 7.37 -7.65 17.21
CA ASN A 401 8.56 -7.72 18.05
C ASN A 401 9.70 -8.55 17.42
N ASN A 402 9.50 -9.07 16.22
CA ASN A 402 10.56 -9.70 15.43
C ASN A 402 11.48 -8.63 14.85
N HIS A 403 12.80 -8.75 15.06
CA HIS A 403 13.78 -7.87 14.41
C HIS A 403 13.72 -7.96 12.87
N ASN A 404 13.22 -9.08 12.34
CA ASN A 404 12.88 -9.19 10.92
C ASN A 404 11.45 -8.68 10.67
N TYR A 405 11.35 -7.56 9.96
CA TYR A 405 10.10 -6.93 9.53
C TYR A 405 9.32 -7.72 8.46
N ARG A 406 9.92 -8.78 7.89
CA ARG A 406 9.31 -9.60 6.84
C ARG A 406 8.26 -10.57 7.36
N ILE A 407 7.19 -10.68 6.58
CA ILE A 407 6.02 -11.52 6.88
C ILE A 407 5.88 -12.60 5.81
N THR A 408 5.65 -13.84 6.24
CA THR A 408 5.52 -15.00 5.35
C THR A 408 4.07 -15.45 5.21
N LEU A 409 3.82 -16.28 4.19
CA LEU A 409 2.60 -17.07 4.11
C LEU A 409 2.50 -17.96 5.36
N SER A 410 1.28 -18.15 5.86
CA SER A 410 0.97 -19.23 6.80
C SER A 410 0.72 -20.54 6.04
N GLU A 411 0.80 -21.65 6.75
CA GLU A 411 0.45 -22.99 6.24
C GLU A 411 -1.07 -23.22 6.24
N LYS A 412 -1.84 -22.33 6.88
CA LYS A 412 -3.30 -22.38 6.91
C LYS A 412 -3.92 -22.28 5.50
N PRO A 413 -5.05 -22.98 5.23
CA PRO A 413 -5.76 -22.89 3.95
C PRO A 413 -6.18 -21.46 3.60
N VAL A 414 -6.08 -21.10 2.32
CA VAL A 414 -6.62 -19.82 1.81
C VAL A 414 -8.14 -19.93 1.66
N THR A 415 -8.85 -19.04 2.34
CA THR A 415 -10.32 -18.97 2.39
C THR A 415 -10.87 -17.67 1.82
N LEU A 416 -10.09 -16.59 1.88
CA LEU A 416 -10.42 -15.25 1.40
C LEU A 416 -9.83 -14.98 0.01
N PHE A 417 -10.60 -14.29 -0.82
CA PHE A 417 -10.32 -13.97 -2.21
C PHE A 417 -10.85 -12.58 -2.55
N ARG A 418 -10.36 -11.96 -3.63
CA ARG A 418 -10.89 -10.67 -4.15
C ARG A 418 -10.96 -10.70 -5.67
N ARG A 419 -11.99 -10.13 -6.28
CA ARG A 419 -12.05 -9.97 -7.75
C ARG A 419 -11.01 -8.94 -8.21
N THR A 420 -10.24 -9.28 -9.24
CA THR A 420 -9.31 -8.37 -9.92
C THR A 420 -10.11 -7.55 -10.96
N PRO A 421 -9.95 -6.21 -11.05
CA PRO A 421 -10.74 -5.34 -11.95
C PRO A 421 -10.26 -5.41 -13.41
N ALA A 422 -9.95 -6.60 -13.92
CA ALA A 422 -9.51 -6.82 -15.30
C ALA A 422 -10.69 -7.21 -16.21
N ASP A 423 -10.63 -6.80 -17.48
CA ASP A 423 -11.61 -7.18 -18.49
C ASP A 423 -11.61 -8.69 -18.73
N PHE A 424 -12.76 -9.33 -18.53
CA PHE A 424 -12.91 -10.77 -18.68
C PHE A 424 -13.66 -11.13 -19.96
N ASN A 425 -12.91 -11.56 -20.97
CA ASN A 425 -13.49 -12.25 -22.12
C ASN A 425 -13.92 -13.67 -21.70
N ALA A 426 -15.23 -13.89 -21.64
CA ALA A 426 -15.81 -15.17 -21.20
C ALA A 426 -15.38 -16.33 -22.10
N ASP A 427 -14.77 -17.35 -21.49
CA ASP A 427 -14.27 -18.54 -22.20
C ASP A 427 -15.31 -19.64 -22.08
N ALA A 428 -16.07 -19.88 -23.16
CA ALA A 428 -17.19 -20.82 -23.19
C ALA A 428 -16.81 -22.28 -22.82
N ARG A 429 -15.51 -22.63 -22.83
CA ARG A 429 -15.01 -23.95 -22.42
C ARG A 429 -14.92 -24.14 -20.90
N VAL A 430 -15.07 -23.07 -20.13
CA VAL A 430 -15.07 -23.08 -18.66
C VAL A 430 -16.31 -22.38 -18.09
N THR A 431 -17.49 -22.80 -18.57
CA THR A 431 -18.81 -22.34 -18.09
C THR A 431 -18.88 -22.21 -16.58
N GLN A 432 -18.33 -23.18 -15.83
CA GLN A 432 -18.32 -23.13 -14.37
C GLN A 432 -17.54 -21.94 -13.78
N ALA A 433 -16.43 -21.55 -14.39
CA ALA A 433 -15.65 -20.39 -13.95
C ALA A 433 -16.37 -19.09 -14.33
N ASN A 434 -17.09 -19.07 -15.45
CA ASN A 434 -17.91 -17.94 -15.87
C ASN A 434 -19.11 -17.74 -14.92
N GLU A 435 -19.83 -18.82 -14.56
CA GLU A 435 -20.88 -18.84 -13.53
C GLU A 435 -20.36 -18.25 -12.21
N THR A 436 -19.24 -18.78 -11.69
CA THR A 436 -18.66 -18.33 -10.42
C THR A 436 -18.17 -16.88 -10.48
N LEU A 437 -17.64 -16.40 -11.62
CA LEU A 437 -17.25 -15.00 -11.75
C LEU A 437 -18.46 -14.06 -11.81
N GLN A 438 -19.56 -14.48 -12.46
CA GLN A 438 -20.81 -13.73 -12.47
C GLN A 438 -21.39 -13.64 -11.06
N GLU A 439 -21.46 -14.76 -10.34
CA GLU A 439 -21.88 -14.82 -8.93
C GLU A 439 -21.05 -13.87 -8.05
N ILE A 440 -19.71 -13.94 -8.14
CA ILE A 440 -18.80 -13.01 -7.41
C ILE A 440 -19.07 -11.56 -7.81
N THR A 441 -19.32 -11.28 -9.09
CA THR A 441 -19.58 -9.92 -9.60
C THR A 441 -20.87 -9.34 -9.03
N ASP A 442 -21.94 -10.13 -8.99
CA ASP A 442 -23.28 -9.66 -8.58
C ASP A 442 -23.45 -9.62 -7.04
N THR A 443 -22.67 -10.40 -6.29
CA THR A 443 -22.79 -10.52 -4.83
C THR A 443 -21.66 -9.87 -4.03
N HIS A 444 -20.46 -9.74 -4.60
CA HIS A 444 -19.25 -9.26 -3.92
C HIS A 444 -18.54 -8.12 -4.69
N PHE A 445 -18.94 -7.84 -5.94
CA PHE A 445 -18.46 -6.72 -6.75
C PHE A 445 -16.93 -6.73 -6.92
N CYS A 446 -16.25 -5.79 -6.25
CA CYS A 446 -14.79 -5.61 -6.22
C CYS A 446 -14.15 -6.03 -4.87
N PHE A 447 -14.96 -6.40 -3.88
CA PHE A 447 -14.52 -6.54 -2.50
C PHE A 447 -13.95 -7.93 -2.18
N PRO A 448 -13.07 -8.02 -1.17
CA PRO A 448 -12.76 -9.26 -0.47
C PRO A 448 -14.02 -10.06 -0.09
N PHE A 449 -13.99 -11.38 -0.32
CA PHE A 449 -15.04 -12.32 0.05
C PHE A 449 -14.43 -13.65 0.51
N HIS A 450 -15.15 -14.40 1.35
CA HIS A 450 -14.79 -15.76 1.73
C HIS A 450 -15.56 -16.72 0.81
N PHE A 451 -14.93 -17.75 0.24
CA PHE A 451 -15.65 -18.72 -0.62
C PHE A 451 -16.89 -19.41 0.02
N LYS A 452 -17.11 -19.28 1.35
CA LYS A 452 -18.32 -19.76 2.05
C LYS A 452 -19.60 -18.98 1.69
N SER A 453 -19.48 -17.76 1.17
CA SER A 453 -20.64 -16.92 0.80
C SER A 453 -21.22 -17.19 -0.59
N LEU A 454 -20.56 -18.05 -1.38
CA LEU A 454 -21.08 -18.54 -2.66
C LEU A 454 -22.17 -19.59 -2.40
N ALA A 455 -23.21 -19.63 -3.23
CA ALA A 455 -24.38 -20.51 -3.10
C ALA A 455 -24.02 -22.01 -3.15
N ASN A 456 -22.86 -22.37 -3.72
CA ASN A 456 -22.25 -23.68 -3.56
C ASN A 456 -20.74 -23.52 -3.31
N PRO A 457 -20.27 -23.47 -2.05
CA PRO A 457 -18.88 -23.17 -1.72
C PRO A 457 -17.85 -24.12 -2.35
N LEU A 458 -18.17 -25.40 -2.48
CA LEU A 458 -17.25 -26.40 -3.03
C LEU A 458 -17.15 -26.31 -4.56
N LYS A 459 -18.28 -26.12 -5.27
CA LYS A 459 -18.34 -25.87 -6.72
C LYS A 459 -17.66 -24.53 -7.06
N GLY A 460 -17.94 -23.48 -6.28
CA GLY A 460 -17.33 -22.16 -6.41
C GLY A 460 -15.81 -22.19 -6.19
N LYS A 461 -15.30 -22.94 -5.21
CA LYS A 461 -13.85 -23.08 -4.96
C LYS A 461 -13.09 -23.69 -6.16
N LEU A 462 -13.73 -24.57 -6.95
CA LEU A 462 -13.15 -25.06 -8.21
C LEU A 462 -13.15 -23.98 -9.30
N GLY A 463 -14.22 -23.20 -9.42
CA GLY A 463 -14.30 -22.03 -10.32
C GLY A 463 -13.22 -20.99 -10.00
N ILE A 464 -13.06 -20.62 -8.72
CA ILE A 464 -12.02 -19.70 -8.23
C ILE A 464 -10.62 -20.16 -8.65
N HIS A 465 -10.30 -21.46 -8.58
CA HIS A 465 -8.98 -21.96 -8.98
C HIS A 465 -8.68 -21.81 -10.49
N VAL A 466 -9.72 -21.75 -11.34
CA VAL A 466 -9.58 -21.43 -12.76
C VAL A 466 -9.41 -19.92 -12.96
N LEU A 467 -10.18 -19.10 -12.23
CA LEU A 467 -10.12 -17.64 -12.28
C LEU A 467 -8.79 -17.07 -11.76
N GLU A 468 -8.22 -17.67 -10.72
CA GLU A 468 -6.88 -17.40 -10.19
C GLU A 468 -5.81 -17.54 -11.29
N LYS A 469 -5.81 -18.66 -12.01
CA LYS A 469 -4.84 -18.91 -13.10
C LYS A 469 -5.00 -17.93 -14.27
N LYS A 470 -6.20 -17.38 -14.46
CA LYS A 470 -6.49 -16.32 -15.45
C LYS A 470 -6.20 -14.90 -14.93
N GLY A 471 -5.93 -14.72 -13.63
CA GLY A 471 -5.69 -13.39 -13.03
C GLY A 471 -6.96 -12.56 -12.87
N MET A 472 -8.11 -13.21 -12.66
CA MET A 472 -9.42 -12.57 -12.46
C MET A 472 -9.86 -12.54 -10.99
N VAL A 473 -9.25 -13.38 -10.16
CA VAL A 473 -9.47 -13.45 -8.72
C VAL A 473 -8.12 -13.63 -8.02
N ASP A 474 -7.78 -12.69 -7.15
CA ASP A 474 -6.59 -12.73 -6.31
C ASP A 474 -6.87 -13.48 -5.00
N LYS A 475 -5.85 -14.16 -4.48
CA LYS A 475 -5.87 -14.82 -3.17
C LYS A 475 -5.50 -13.83 -2.07
N LEU A 476 -6.20 -13.91 -0.94
CA LEU A 476 -5.84 -13.21 0.29
C LEU A 476 -5.40 -14.26 1.35
N PRO A 477 -4.16 -14.76 1.25
CA PRO A 477 -3.68 -15.82 2.14
C PRO A 477 -3.52 -15.34 3.59
N PRO A 478 -3.75 -16.21 4.60
CA PRO A 478 -3.38 -15.92 5.99
C PRO A 478 -1.86 -15.69 6.09
N LEU A 479 -1.45 -14.55 6.65
CA LEU A 479 -0.03 -14.18 6.78
C LEU A 479 0.44 -14.16 8.25
N ARG A 480 1.76 -14.26 8.46
CA ARG A 480 2.35 -14.42 9.80
C ARG A 480 3.82 -13.97 9.93
N THR A 481 4.22 -13.64 11.15
CA THR A 481 5.63 -13.59 11.57
C THR A 481 6.11 -14.97 12.04
N LYS A 482 7.38 -15.08 12.42
CA LYS A 482 8.01 -16.32 12.93
C LYS A 482 7.39 -16.74 14.28
N HIS A 483 7.25 -18.05 14.52
CA HIS A 483 6.79 -18.57 15.82
C HIS A 483 7.63 -18.01 16.98
N GLY A 484 6.98 -17.73 18.11
CA GLY A 484 7.61 -17.07 19.28
C GLY A 484 7.61 -15.54 19.22
N TYR A 485 7.26 -14.95 18.08
CA TYR A 485 7.03 -13.51 17.91
C TYR A 485 5.54 -13.25 17.65
N VAL A 486 5.09 -12.04 17.93
CA VAL A 486 3.71 -11.60 17.71
C VAL A 486 3.63 -10.55 16.61
N THR A 487 2.42 -10.32 16.11
CA THR A 487 2.05 -9.08 15.45
C THR A 487 0.96 -8.35 16.23
N ALA A 488 0.90 -7.03 16.08
CA ALA A 488 -0.27 -6.22 16.41
C ALA A 488 -0.59 -5.33 15.19
N ARG A 489 -1.89 -5.10 14.96
CA ARG A 489 -2.42 -4.32 13.84
C ARG A 489 -3.58 -3.45 14.31
N PHE A 490 -3.61 -2.21 13.87
CA PHE A 490 -4.74 -1.30 14.04
C PHE A 490 -5.05 -0.63 12.70
N SER A 491 -6.33 -0.49 12.37
CA SER A 491 -6.79 0.15 11.14
C SER A 491 -8.10 0.89 11.39
N ALA A 492 -8.22 2.08 10.81
CA ALA A 492 -9.38 2.96 10.87
C ALA A 492 -9.73 3.48 9.47
N THR A 493 -11.02 3.59 9.16
CA THR A 493 -11.45 4.38 7.99
C THR A 493 -11.71 5.81 8.44
N VAL A 494 -11.14 6.79 7.75
CA VAL A 494 -11.28 8.22 8.06
C VAL A 494 -11.64 9.03 6.81
N ALA A 495 -12.46 10.07 7.00
CA ALA A 495 -12.79 11.05 5.99
C ALA A 495 -11.99 12.35 6.22
N VAL A 496 -11.28 12.81 5.19
CA VAL A 496 -10.59 14.10 5.16
C VAL A 496 -11.50 15.12 4.48
N THR A 497 -11.61 16.31 5.06
CA THR A 497 -12.37 17.44 4.50
C THR A 497 -11.54 18.71 4.67
N ALA A 498 -11.83 19.77 3.91
CA ALA A 498 -11.17 21.08 4.02
C ALA A 498 -11.00 21.65 5.45
N LYS A 499 -11.77 21.15 6.43
CA LYS A 499 -11.80 21.67 7.82
C LYS A 499 -11.38 20.67 8.88
N ARG A 500 -11.33 19.37 8.59
CA ARG A 500 -11.04 18.33 9.60
C ARG A 500 -10.82 16.93 9.02
N VAL A 501 -10.17 16.09 9.83
CA VAL A 501 -10.37 14.64 9.83
C VAL A 501 -11.66 14.29 10.58
N THR A 502 -12.39 13.31 10.07
CA THR A 502 -13.52 12.65 10.75
C THR A 502 -13.26 11.14 10.75
N VAL A 503 -13.14 10.54 11.93
CA VAL A 503 -13.07 9.08 12.06
C VAL A 503 -14.44 8.49 11.70
N LEU A 504 -14.48 7.52 10.79
CA LEU A 504 -15.70 6.84 10.38
C LEU A 504 -15.89 5.54 11.15
N CYS A 505 -14.81 4.76 11.32
CA CYS A 505 -14.73 3.60 12.22
C CYS A 505 -13.28 3.24 12.52
N GLY A 506 -13.06 2.34 13.48
CA GLY A 506 -11.77 1.76 13.82
C GLY A 506 -10.92 2.61 14.76
N ALA A 507 -11.53 3.56 15.47
CA ALA A 507 -10.83 4.38 16.44
C ALA A 507 -10.02 3.50 17.42
N PRO A 508 -8.68 3.68 17.51
CA PRO A 508 -7.88 3.01 18.52
C PRO A 508 -8.21 3.58 19.90
N PRO A 509 -8.09 2.79 20.99
CA PRO A 509 -8.25 3.30 22.35
C PRO A 509 -7.31 4.48 22.64
N THR A 510 -7.83 5.51 23.30
CA THR A 510 -7.04 6.68 23.73
C THR A 510 -6.10 6.32 24.89
N ALA A 511 -6.57 5.46 25.81
CA ALA A 511 -5.73 4.80 26.81
C ALA A 511 -4.99 3.59 26.19
N PRO A 512 -3.83 3.18 26.75
CA PRO A 512 -3.16 1.93 26.41
C PRO A 512 -4.07 0.70 26.48
N VAL A 513 -3.78 -0.31 25.65
CA VAL A 513 -4.56 -1.57 25.66
C VAL A 513 -4.36 -2.29 26.99
N ALA A 514 -5.46 -2.78 27.59
CA ALA A 514 -5.42 -3.58 28.81
C ALA A 514 -4.59 -4.86 28.59
N THR A 515 -3.42 -4.90 29.22
CA THR A 515 -2.44 -6.00 29.11
C THR A 515 -2.16 -6.62 30.48
N PRO A 516 -1.93 -7.95 30.57
CA PRO A 516 -1.43 -8.58 31.79
C PRO A 516 -0.12 -7.92 32.28
N PRO A 517 0.19 -7.88 33.59
CA PRO A 517 1.37 -7.19 34.11
C PRO A 517 2.71 -7.57 33.44
N ALA A 518 2.85 -8.83 33.01
CA ALA A 518 4.04 -9.33 32.31
C ALA A 518 4.16 -8.87 30.84
N MET A 519 3.09 -8.28 30.27
CA MET A 519 3.03 -7.74 28.90
C MET A 519 2.91 -6.21 28.88
N ARG A 520 3.17 -5.53 30.01
CA ARG A 520 3.21 -4.06 30.03
C ARG A 520 4.37 -3.54 29.16
N PRO A 521 4.20 -2.42 28.43
CA PRO A 521 5.27 -1.78 27.68
C PRO A 521 6.47 -1.38 28.56
N THR A 522 7.65 -1.31 27.97
CA THR A 522 8.88 -0.85 28.64
C THR A 522 9.11 0.66 28.56
N VAL A 523 8.35 1.37 27.71
CA VAL A 523 8.44 2.82 27.48
C VAL A 523 7.03 3.43 27.41
N SER A 524 6.88 4.69 27.82
CA SER A 524 5.59 5.40 27.74
C SER A 524 5.39 6.05 26.37
N GLU A 525 4.16 6.45 26.09
CA GLU A 525 3.83 7.41 25.03
C GLU A 525 4.49 8.79 25.34
N ASP A 526 4.49 9.21 26.61
CA ASP A 526 5.03 10.51 27.06
C ASP A 526 6.52 10.73 26.79
N THR A 527 7.28 9.66 26.52
CA THR A 527 8.71 9.72 26.26
C THR A 527 9.06 9.66 24.76
N LEU A 528 8.06 9.74 23.88
CA LEU A 528 8.24 9.87 22.42
C LEU A 528 9.02 11.13 22.04
N ALA A 529 9.53 11.16 20.81
CA ALA A 529 10.13 12.36 20.22
C ALA A 529 9.15 13.54 20.25
N ALA A 530 9.64 14.74 20.55
CA ALA A 530 8.83 15.93 20.79
C ALA A 530 7.90 16.29 19.61
N GLU A 531 8.33 16.03 18.39
CA GLU A 531 7.56 16.21 17.15
C GLU A 531 6.33 15.27 17.10
N VAL A 532 6.51 13.99 17.46
CA VAL A 532 5.42 13.01 17.52
C VAL A 532 4.46 13.32 18.68
N LEU A 533 4.97 13.80 19.82
CA LEU A 533 4.14 14.28 20.93
C LEU A 533 3.34 15.54 20.57
N ALA A 534 3.92 16.47 19.81
CA ALA A 534 3.19 17.64 19.31
C ALA A 534 2.11 17.24 18.30
N LEU A 535 2.41 16.26 17.44
CA LEU A 535 1.48 15.69 16.48
C LEU A 535 0.27 15.02 17.15
N LEU A 536 0.50 14.13 18.13
CA LEU A 536 -0.56 13.46 18.90
C LEU A 536 -1.46 14.45 19.66
N ARG A 537 -0.96 15.65 19.98
CA ARG A 537 -1.72 16.73 20.64
C ARG A 537 -2.41 17.69 19.65
N ARG A 538 -2.19 17.56 18.34
CA ARG A 538 -2.78 18.43 17.31
C ARG A 538 -4.26 18.06 17.10
N PRO A 539 -5.23 18.99 17.19
CA PRO A 539 -6.65 18.66 17.02
C PRO A 539 -6.94 18.08 15.62
N TYR A 540 -7.92 17.19 15.50
CA TYR A 540 -8.39 16.67 14.19
C TYR A 540 -9.03 17.75 13.32
N GLU A 541 -9.47 18.85 13.92
CA GLU A 541 -9.90 20.05 13.22
C GLU A 541 -8.69 20.85 12.73
N PHE A 542 -8.84 21.49 11.58
CA PHE A 542 -7.77 22.24 10.93
C PHE A 542 -7.91 23.70 11.34
N ALA A 543 -6.78 24.38 11.55
CA ALA A 543 -6.82 25.81 11.81
C ALA A 543 -7.38 26.49 10.56
N ASP A 544 -8.47 27.24 10.71
CA ASP A 544 -9.00 28.05 9.61
C ASP A 544 -8.01 29.19 9.36
N VAL A 545 -7.10 28.99 8.39
CA VAL A 545 -6.02 29.93 8.06
C VAL A 545 -6.60 31.29 7.66
N ARG A 546 -7.78 31.31 7.03
CA ARG A 546 -8.49 32.55 6.70
C ARG A 546 -9.05 33.23 7.94
N ALA A 547 -9.60 32.50 8.90
CA ALA A 547 -9.99 33.06 10.20
C ALA A 547 -8.77 33.59 10.98
N ALA A 548 -7.65 32.87 10.99
CA ALA A 548 -6.41 33.30 11.65
C ALA A 548 -5.81 34.57 11.00
N VAL A 549 -5.77 34.64 9.68
CA VAL A 549 -5.27 35.80 8.93
C VAL A 549 -6.24 36.98 9.01
N THR A 550 -7.57 36.77 9.02
CA THR A 550 -8.54 37.87 9.22
C THR A 550 -8.58 38.36 10.67
N ALA A 551 -8.36 37.50 11.66
CA ALA A 551 -8.21 37.89 13.06
C ALA A 551 -6.95 38.74 13.29
N LYS A 552 -5.78 38.34 12.75
CA LYS A 552 -4.59 39.21 12.67
C LYS A 552 -4.90 40.49 11.87
N GLY A 553 -5.67 40.34 10.80
CA GLY A 553 -6.09 41.41 9.89
C GLY A 553 -7.10 42.42 10.46
N ALA A 554 -7.58 42.24 11.69
CA ALA A 554 -8.51 43.16 12.36
C ALA A 554 -7.87 44.50 12.77
N ARG A 555 -6.54 44.62 12.70
CA ARG A 555 -5.78 45.89 12.80
C ARG A 555 -5.12 46.32 11.49
N ASP A 556 -5.33 45.57 10.41
CA ASP A 556 -4.64 45.77 9.14
C ASP A 556 -5.58 46.49 8.14
N GLN A 557 -5.19 47.67 7.67
CA GLN A 557 -5.99 48.47 6.71
C GLN A 557 -5.75 48.08 5.23
N SER A 558 -4.95 47.05 4.96
CA SER A 558 -4.69 46.58 3.59
C SER A 558 -5.96 46.13 2.85
N SER A 559 -5.93 46.28 1.52
CA SER A 559 -7.08 45.99 0.66
C SER A 559 -7.46 44.50 0.67
N PRO A 560 -8.72 44.15 0.35
CA PRO A 560 -9.15 42.75 0.26
C PRO A 560 -8.28 41.91 -0.69
N SER A 561 -7.74 42.50 -1.76
CA SER A 561 -6.83 41.83 -2.70
C SER A 561 -5.48 41.50 -2.05
N ALA A 562 -4.87 42.46 -1.32
CA ALA A 562 -3.62 42.23 -0.60
C ALA A 562 -3.77 41.19 0.52
N LYS A 563 -4.91 41.18 1.22
CA LYS A 563 -5.24 40.14 2.21
C LYS A 563 -5.39 38.76 1.56
N ARG A 564 -5.97 38.69 0.36
CA ARG A 564 -6.13 37.45 -0.41
C ARG A 564 -4.77 36.87 -0.86
N MET A 565 -3.92 37.68 -1.47
CA MET A 565 -2.55 37.29 -1.86
C MET A 565 -1.70 36.83 -0.66
N ARG A 566 -1.93 37.40 0.53
CA ARG A 566 -1.22 37.03 1.76
C ARG A 566 -1.73 35.73 2.40
N VAL A 567 -3.01 35.42 2.21
CA VAL A 567 -3.56 34.08 2.51
C VAL A 567 -2.96 33.07 1.53
N GLU A 568 -3.04 33.34 0.22
CA GLU A 568 -2.51 32.47 -0.84
C GLU A 568 -0.99 32.24 -0.70
N ALA A 569 -0.21 33.21 -0.22
CA ALA A 569 1.22 33.03 0.08
C ALA A 569 1.48 32.11 1.28
N LEU A 570 0.70 32.23 2.36
CA LEU A 570 0.83 31.38 3.55
C LEU A 570 0.29 29.97 3.31
N GLU A 571 -0.77 29.83 2.50
CA GLU A 571 -1.29 28.56 1.95
C GLU A 571 -0.28 27.87 0.99
N ASN A 572 0.91 28.46 0.75
CA ASN A 572 2.06 27.88 0.02
C ASN A 572 3.36 27.84 0.87
N GLU A 573 3.33 28.18 2.17
CA GLU A 573 4.49 28.13 3.09
C GLU A 573 4.33 27.10 4.24
N GLU A 574 3.11 26.56 4.48
CA GLU A 574 2.87 25.33 5.27
C GLU A 574 2.81 24.07 4.39
#